data_AF-A0A7V8BQH7-F1
#
_entry.id   AF-A0A7V8BQH7-F1
#
_cell.length_a   1.000
_cell.length_b   1.000
_cell.length_c   1.000
_cell.angle_alpha   90.00
_cell.angle_beta   90.00
_cell.angle_gamma   90.00
#
_symmetry.space_group_name_H-M   'P 1'
#
loop_
_entity.id
_entity.type
_entity.pdbx_description
1 polymer ?
#
loop_
_entity_poly.entity_id
_entity_poly.type
_entity_poly.pdbx_seq_one_letter_code
_entity_poly.pdbx_strand_id
1 'polypeptide(L)'
;MRQIDGVYFSPTIRFGSIDFEERSSLIPAVRDRIYGYYLDPVKVLIEREMGFAAGVLLISAIDGIAEMMLNDSKSADRLIPWLSKYVNEFSQADTDRPGRKYANTFNDFFRHKLIHNSRIAEGGQFSLLIDDIMTIKDKTMIVNPFLLLAKTCQIFDSFCEELRNTSTKKFELLSKRCLKNFKKEIELDMSWQ
;
A
#
# COMPACT_ATOMS: atom_id res chain seq x y z
N MET A 1 17.62 5.72 1.70
CA MET A 1 18.04 5.25 0.36
C MET A 1 19.52 4.86 0.49
N ARG A 2 19.89 3.60 0.24
CA ARG A 2 21.29 3.16 0.38
C ARG A 2 22.12 3.73 -0.78
N GLN A 3 23.33 4.22 -0.49
CA GLN A 3 24.32 4.71 -1.44
C GLN A 3 25.40 3.65 -1.65
N ILE A 4 25.06 2.53 -2.30
CA ILE A 4 26.04 1.55 -2.78
C ILE A 4 25.66 1.23 -4.22
N ASP A 5 26.66 1.08 -5.09
CA ASP A 5 26.58 1.02 -6.55
C ASP A 5 25.34 0.31 -7.14
N GLY A 6 24.72 0.95 -8.13
CA GLY A 6 23.61 0.42 -8.92
C GLY A 6 22.23 1.01 -8.59
N VAL A 7 21.22 0.58 -9.37
CA VAL A 7 19.82 0.99 -9.17
C VAL A 7 19.07 -0.15 -8.47
N TYR A 8 18.41 0.16 -7.35
CA TYR A 8 17.76 -0.84 -6.49
C TYR A 8 16.24 -0.87 -6.64
N PHE A 9 15.70 -2.06 -6.82
CA PHE A 9 14.26 -2.31 -6.82
C PHE A 9 13.70 -2.38 -5.40
N SER A 10 14.43 -2.92 -4.45
CA SER A 10 14.04 -3.02 -3.04
C SER A 10 15.24 -2.65 -2.15
N PRO A 11 15.12 -2.59 -0.81
CA PRO A 11 16.27 -2.30 0.04
C PRO A 11 17.44 -3.28 -0.13
N THR A 12 17.17 -4.49 -0.63
CA THR A 12 18.16 -5.57 -0.73
C THR A 12 18.39 -6.09 -2.16
N ILE A 13 17.54 -5.76 -3.15
CA ILE A 13 17.57 -6.34 -4.50
C ILE A 13 17.78 -5.26 -5.56
N ARG A 14 18.74 -5.49 -6.46
CA ARG A 14 19.03 -4.62 -7.62
C ARG A 14 18.10 -4.90 -8.79
N PHE A 15 17.85 -3.90 -9.62
CA PHE A 15 17.01 -4.08 -10.82
C PHE A 15 17.54 -5.18 -11.74
N GLY A 16 18.83 -5.20 -12.05
CA GLY A 16 19.46 -6.19 -12.93
C GLY A 16 19.57 -7.59 -12.36
N SER A 17 19.19 -7.80 -11.09
CA SER A 17 19.10 -9.15 -10.49
C SER A 17 17.70 -9.75 -10.56
N ILE A 18 16.72 -9.02 -11.11
CA ILE A 18 15.33 -9.47 -11.19
C ILE A 18 15.03 -9.93 -12.62
N ASP A 19 14.69 -11.21 -12.76
CA ASP A 19 13.90 -11.68 -13.88
C ASP A 19 12.43 -11.31 -13.62
N PHE A 20 11.88 -10.41 -14.44
CA PHE A 20 10.49 -9.94 -14.34
C PHE A 20 9.47 -10.90 -14.95
N GLU A 21 9.91 -11.90 -15.72
CA GLU A 21 9.04 -12.90 -16.33
C GLU A 21 8.95 -14.17 -15.46
N GLU A 22 9.84 -14.32 -14.48
CA GLU A 22 9.90 -15.48 -13.59
C GLU A 22 9.30 -15.22 -12.20
N ARG A 23 8.32 -16.04 -11.80
CA ARG A 23 7.59 -15.90 -10.51
C ARG A 23 8.51 -15.98 -9.32
N SER A 24 9.42 -16.95 -9.34
CA SER A 24 10.36 -17.21 -8.25
C SER A 24 11.36 -16.07 -8.05
N SER A 25 11.51 -15.18 -9.04
CA SER A 25 12.32 -13.96 -8.97
C SER A 25 11.49 -12.73 -8.59
N LEU A 26 10.43 -12.41 -9.35
CA LEU A 26 9.70 -11.15 -9.19
C LEU A 26 8.89 -11.09 -7.89
N ILE A 27 8.26 -12.18 -7.46
CA ILE A 27 7.37 -12.15 -6.28
C ILE A 27 8.16 -11.87 -4.99
N PRO A 28 9.28 -12.57 -4.70
CA PRO A 28 10.13 -12.22 -3.56
C PRO A 28 10.64 -10.77 -3.64
N ALA A 29 11.01 -10.28 -4.82
CA ALA A 29 11.47 -8.90 -4.97
C ALA A 29 10.38 -7.87 -4.63
N VAL A 30 9.16 -8.06 -5.15
CA VAL A 30 8.00 -7.22 -4.83
C VAL A 30 7.69 -7.27 -3.33
N ARG A 31 7.79 -8.45 -2.73
CA ARG A 31 7.59 -8.62 -1.29
C ARG A 31 8.65 -7.83 -0.50
N ASP A 32 9.92 -7.98 -0.82
CA ASP A 32 11.03 -7.26 -0.16
C ASP A 32 10.88 -5.74 -0.31
N ARG A 33 10.43 -5.27 -1.48
CA ARG A 33 10.17 -3.84 -1.73
C ARG A 33 9.08 -3.30 -0.80
N ILE A 34 7.93 -3.97 -0.73
CA ILE A 34 6.80 -3.48 0.07
C ILE A 34 7.07 -3.57 1.56
N TYR A 35 7.62 -4.70 2.03
CA TYR A 35 7.97 -4.85 3.44
C TYR A 35 9.10 -3.87 3.83
N GLY A 36 10.21 -3.90 3.10
CA GLY A 36 11.40 -3.18 3.50
C GLY A 36 11.32 -1.66 3.34
N TYR A 37 10.57 -1.12 2.36
CA TYR A 37 10.38 0.34 2.25
C TYR A 37 9.18 0.86 3.03
N TYR A 38 8.18 0.04 3.31
CA TYR A 38 6.92 0.52 3.86
C TYR A 38 6.48 -0.22 5.13
N LEU A 39 6.11 -1.50 5.04
CA LEU A 39 5.39 -2.17 6.14
C LEU A 39 6.27 -2.36 7.40
N ASP A 40 7.54 -2.72 7.23
CA ASP A 40 8.46 -2.85 8.37
C ASP A 40 8.78 -1.49 9.02
N PRO A 41 9.07 -0.42 8.25
CA PRO A 41 9.13 0.92 8.83
C PRO A 41 7.85 1.37 9.54
N VAL A 42 6.66 1.06 9.02
CA VAL A 42 5.38 1.37 9.70
C VAL A 42 5.32 0.68 11.06
N LYS A 43 5.74 -0.59 11.15
CA LYS A 43 5.80 -1.32 12.41
C LYS A 43 6.70 -0.62 13.44
N VAL A 44 7.91 -0.21 13.03
CA VAL A 44 8.84 0.53 13.90
C VAL A 44 8.25 1.87 14.37
N LEU A 45 7.52 2.57 13.49
CA LEU A 45 6.85 3.83 13.85
C LEU A 45 5.72 3.60 14.87
N ILE A 46 4.95 2.51 14.73
CA ILE A 46 3.92 2.14 15.69
C ILE A 46 4.52 1.79 17.06
N GLU A 47 5.60 1.01 17.09
CA GLU A 47 6.33 0.66 18.33
C GLU A 47 6.87 1.90 19.06
N ARG A 48 7.09 3.00 18.34
CA ARG A 48 7.49 4.31 18.87
C ARG A 48 6.31 5.27 19.10
N GLU A 49 5.08 4.77 19.04
CA GLU A 49 3.85 5.53 19.22
C GLU A 49 3.67 6.69 18.22
N MET A 50 4.36 6.65 17.08
CA MET A 50 4.31 7.67 16.03
C MET A 50 3.14 7.43 15.08
N GLY A 51 1.91 7.40 15.61
CA GLY A 51 0.69 7.02 14.88
C GLY A 51 0.44 7.82 13.59
N PHE A 52 0.73 9.13 13.59
CA PHE A 52 0.59 9.96 12.39
C PHE A 52 1.57 9.55 11.28
N ALA A 53 2.87 9.42 11.60
CA ALA A 53 3.89 9.04 10.62
C ALA A 53 3.64 7.62 10.10
N ALA A 54 3.28 6.69 11.00
CA ALA A 54 2.88 5.34 10.64
C ALA A 54 1.70 5.34 9.66
N GLY A 55 0.66 6.13 9.95
CA GLY A 55 -0.53 6.25 9.10
C GLY A 55 -0.22 6.80 7.71
N VAL A 56 0.61 7.85 7.61
CA VAL A 56 1.04 8.41 6.31
C VAL A 56 1.75 7.34 5.46
N LEU A 57 2.74 6.65 6.04
CA LEU A 57 3.52 5.66 5.33
C LEU A 57 2.68 4.42 4.96
N LEU A 58 1.77 4.01 5.85
CA LEU A 58 0.83 2.91 5.61
C LEU A 58 -0.13 3.22 4.47
N ILE A 59 -0.64 4.45 4.37
CA ILE A 59 -1.50 4.87 3.24
C ILE A 59 -0.72 4.77 1.93
N SER A 60 0.53 5.21 1.89
CA SER A 60 1.38 5.07 0.70
C SER A 60 1.58 3.59 0.32
N ALA A 61 1.77 2.72 1.31
CA ALA A 61 1.89 1.28 1.10
C ALA A 61 0.61 0.70 0.48
N ILE A 62 -0.55 1.01 1.07
CA ILE A 62 -1.85 0.52 0.59
C ILE A 62 -2.12 1.02 -0.83
N ASP A 63 -1.79 2.27 -1.16
CA ASP A 63 -1.98 2.81 -2.51
C ASP A 63 -1.13 2.06 -3.56
N GLY A 64 0.12 1.73 -3.22
CA GLY A 64 1.00 0.90 -4.07
C GLY A 64 0.51 -0.55 -4.19
N ILE A 65 0.06 -1.16 -3.08
CA ILE A 65 -0.51 -2.51 -3.07
C ILE A 65 -1.79 -2.56 -3.91
N ALA A 66 -2.66 -1.56 -3.79
CA ALA A 66 -3.87 -1.43 -4.58
C ALA A 66 -3.56 -1.35 -6.08
N GLU A 67 -2.51 -0.61 -6.46
CA GLU A 67 -2.03 -0.57 -7.84
C GLU A 67 -1.67 -1.95 -8.37
N MET A 68 -0.95 -2.75 -7.58
CA MET A 68 -0.51 -4.08 -7.99
C MET A 68 -1.69 -5.06 -8.10
N MET A 69 -2.63 -5.00 -7.16
CA MET A 69 -3.72 -5.97 -7.04
C MET A 69 -4.92 -5.70 -7.96
N LEU A 70 -5.21 -4.43 -8.26
CA LEU A 70 -6.42 -4.06 -9.01
C LEU A 70 -6.11 -3.92 -10.49
N ASN A 71 -6.90 -4.56 -11.36
CA ASN A 71 -6.66 -4.56 -12.81
C ASN A 71 -6.93 -3.22 -13.51
N ASP A 72 -7.47 -2.23 -12.81
CA ASP A 72 -7.85 -0.95 -13.40
C ASP A 72 -6.73 0.09 -13.26
N SER A 73 -5.87 0.17 -14.28
CA SER A 73 -4.69 1.04 -14.32
C SER A 73 -5.01 2.53 -14.51
N LYS A 74 -6.28 2.94 -14.45
CA LYS A 74 -6.70 4.33 -14.75
C LYS A 74 -7.36 5.05 -13.58
N SER A 75 -7.67 4.37 -12.49
CA SER A 75 -8.33 5.00 -11.36
C SER A 75 -7.31 5.67 -10.43
N ALA A 76 -7.29 7.00 -10.43
CA ALA A 76 -6.65 7.80 -9.37
C ALA A 76 -7.23 7.49 -7.96
N ASP A 77 -8.33 6.75 -7.91
CA ASP A 77 -9.10 6.38 -6.72
C ASP A 77 -8.95 4.91 -6.32
N ARG A 78 -7.91 4.19 -6.81
CA ARG A 78 -7.63 2.76 -6.51
C ARG A 78 -7.68 2.36 -5.02
N LEU A 79 -7.43 3.32 -4.12
CA LEU A 79 -7.55 3.13 -2.68
C LEU A 79 -8.97 2.73 -2.25
N ILE A 80 -10.00 3.38 -2.81
CA ILE A 80 -11.41 3.16 -2.45
C ILE A 80 -11.88 1.74 -2.77
N PRO A 81 -11.76 1.20 -4.00
CA PRO A 81 -12.16 -0.16 -4.31
C PRO A 81 -11.29 -1.18 -3.60
N TRP A 82 -10.01 -0.90 -3.30
CA TRP A 82 -9.19 -1.79 -2.51
C TRP A 82 -9.70 -1.91 -1.07
N LEU A 83 -9.87 -0.78 -0.37
CA LEU A 83 -10.37 -0.75 1.00
C LEU A 83 -11.76 -1.37 1.09
N SER A 84 -12.66 -0.98 0.19
CA SER A 84 -14.03 -1.51 0.15
C SER A 84 -14.11 -3.02 -0.07
N LYS A 85 -13.11 -3.61 -0.72
CA LYS A 85 -13.09 -5.04 -1.07
C LYS A 85 -12.39 -5.89 -0.02
N TYR A 86 -11.30 -5.39 0.57
CA TYR A 86 -10.43 -6.22 1.40
C TYR A 86 -10.48 -5.87 2.89
N VAL A 87 -11.08 -4.75 3.27
CA VAL A 87 -11.19 -4.29 4.66
C VAL A 87 -12.65 -3.96 4.97
N ASN A 88 -13.31 -4.87 5.70
CA ASN A 88 -14.76 -4.90 5.87
C ASN A 88 -15.30 -3.60 6.48
N GLU A 89 -14.58 -3.03 7.43
CA GLU A 89 -14.88 -1.78 8.13
C GLU A 89 -15.07 -0.63 7.13
N PHE A 90 -14.23 -0.57 6.08
CA PHE A 90 -14.33 0.46 5.06
C PHE A 90 -15.40 0.17 3.98
N SER A 91 -15.95 -1.04 3.94
CA SER A 91 -17.00 -1.41 2.99
C SER A 91 -18.40 -0.94 3.41
N GLN A 92 -18.55 -0.58 4.69
CA GLN A 92 -19.81 -0.15 5.29
C GLN A 92 -20.26 1.22 4.77
N ALA A 93 -21.57 1.46 4.80
CA ALA A 93 -22.15 2.75 4.43
C ALA A 93 -21.73 3.83 5.42
N ASP A 94 -21.39 5.00 4.89
CA ASP A 94 -21.13 6.18 5.69
C ASP A 94 -22.45 6.82 6.13
N THR A 95 -22.75 6.73 7.43
CA THR A 95 -24.02 7.21 7.99
C THR A 95 -24.15 8.73 7.96
N ASP A 96 -23.04 9.46 7.98
CA ASP A 96 -23.04 10.93 7.90
C ASP A 96 -23.04 11.42 6.44
N ARG A 97 -22.73 10.54 5.48
CA ARG A 97 -22.64 10.86 4.05
C ARG A 97 -23.38 9.82 3.20
N PRO A 98 -24.72 9.93 3.09
CA PRO A 98 -25.54 8.98 2.36
C PRO A 98 -25.04 8.73 0.93
N GLY A 99 -25.07 7.46 0.50
CA GLY A 99 -24.60 7.03 -0.81
C GLY A 99 -23.08 6.81 -0.92
N ARG A 100 -22.33 6.99 0.17
CA ARG A 100 -20.88 6.74 0.23
C ARG A 100 -20.56 5.60 1.20
N LYS A 101 -19.36 5.02 1.07
CA LYS A 101 -18.77 4.09 2.02
C LYS A 101 -17.70 4.78 2.86
N TYR A 102 -17.34 4.21 4.01
CA TYR A 102 -16.22 4.73 4.80
C TYR A 102 -14.89 4.73 4.03
N ALA A 103 -14.69 3.84 3.06
CA ALA A 103 -13.56 3.91 2.14
C ALA A 103 -13.44 5.27 1.43
N ASN A 104 -14.58 5.86 1.04
CA ASN A 104 -14.61 7.18 0.42
C ASN A 104 -14.20 8.28 1.41
N THR A 105 -14.67 8.20 2.66
CA THR A 105 -14.30 9.16 3.71
C THR A 105 -12.83 9.05 4.10
N PHE A 106 -12.28 7.83 4.18
CA PHE A 106 -10.86 7.62 4.41
C PHE A 106 -10.00 8.25 3.30
N ASN A 107 -10.39 8.04 2.03
CA ASN A 107 -9.70 8.65 0.90
C ASN A 107 -9.71 10.19 0.98
N ASP A 108 -10.87 10.78 1.29
CA ASP A 108 -11.01 12.23 1.36
C ASP A 108 -10.25 12.85 2.55
N PHE A 109 -10.33 12.22 3.73
CA PHE A 109 -9.79 12.79 4.97
C PHE A 109 -8.30 12.59 5.08
N PHE A 110 -7.82 11.43 4.68
CA PHE A 110 -6.44 11.04 4.88
C PHE A 110 -5.69 11.11 3.56
N ARG A 111 -5.92 10.20 2.61
CA ARG A 111 -5.06 10.06 1.42
C ARG A 111 -4.99 11.35 0.58
N HIS A 112 -6.12 11.91 0.16
CA HIS A 112 -6.15 13.12 -0.68
C HIS A 112 -5.51 14.30 0.06
N LYS A 113 -5.91 14.55 1.31
CA LYS A 113 -5.50 15.76 2.05
C LYS A 113 -4.09 15.67 2.61
N LEU A 114 -3.62 14.48 3.00
CA LEU A 114 -2.24 14.28 3.40
C LEU A 114 -1.30 14.52 2.22
N ILE A 115 -1.62 13.98 1.04
CA ILE A 115 -0.77 14.12 -0.16
C ILE A 115 -0.80 15.55 -0.70
N HIS A 116 -1.98 16.18 -0.80
CA HIS A 116 -2.12 17.48 -1.47
C HIS A 116 -2.03 18.70 -0.54
N ASN A 117 -2.28 18.52 0.76
CA ASN A 117 -2.41 19.62 1.71
C ASN A 117 -1.59 19.42 2.99
N SER A 118 -0.80 18.34 3.11
CA SER A 118 0.00 18.00 4.29
C SER A 118 -0.79 18.00 5.61
N ARG A 119 -2.08 17.63 5.56
CA ARG A 119 -2.96 17.58 6.74
C ARG A 119 -4.01 16.47 6.63
N ILE A 120 -4.51 16.01 7.78
CA ILE A 120 -5.75 15.25 7.84
C ILE A 120 -6.92 16.25 7.88
N ALA A 121 -8.00 15.97 7.15
CA ALA A 121 -9.18 16.83 7.12
C ALA A 121 -10.28 16.35 8.06
N GLU A 122 -11.23 17.26 8.34
CA GLU A 122 -12.46 17.00 9.10
C GLU A 122 -12.21 16.28 10.44
N GLY A 123 -11.12 16.67 11.11
CA GLY A 123 -10.77 16.15 12.43
C GLY A 123 -10.24 14.71 12.45
N GLY A 124 -10.10 14.04 11.30
CA GLY A 124 -9.67 12.63 11.23
C GLY A 124 -8.38 12.36 12.00
N GLN A 125 -8.28 11.18 12.61
CA GLN A 125 -7.19 10.86 13.55
C GLN A 125 -6.62 9.48 13.32
N PHE A 126 -5.32 9.35 13.58
CA PHE A 126 -4.71 8.06 13.86
C PHE A 126 -4.62 7.87 15.36
N SER A 127 -5.15 6.76 15.88
CA SER A 127 -5.14 6.44 17.31
C SER A 127 -4.82 4.97 17.50
N LEU A 128 -3.79 4.68 18.29
CA LEU A 128 -3.45 3.31 18.71
C LEU A 128 -4.36 2.80 19.84
N LEU A 129 -5.25 3.64 20.37
CA LEU A 129 -6.05 3.36 21.57
C LEU A 129 -7.41 2.74 21.28
N ILE A 130 -7.85 2.68 20.02
CA ILE A 130 -9.13 2.04 19.67
C ILE A 130 -8.89 0.56 19.36
N ASP A 131 -9.82 -0.30 19.76
CA ASP A 131 -9.70 -1.76 19.61
C ASP A 131 -10.17 -2.28 18.24
N ASP A 132 -10.50 -1.39 17.32
CA ASP A 132 -10.97 -1.71 15.96
C ASP A 132 -10.11 -0.98 14.90
N ILE A 133 -10.09 -1.45 13.65
CA ILE A 133 -9.37 -0.83 12.54
C ILE A 133 -9.79 0.63 12.37
N MET A 134 -11.07 0.91 12.53
CA MET A 134 -11.59 2.27 12.54
C MET A 134 -12.87 2.40 13.36
N THR A 135 -13.14 3.61 13.84
CA THR A 135 -14.44 3.99 14.42
C THR A 135 -14.83 5.40 13.96
N ILE A 136 -16.12 5.70 14.00
CA ILE A 136 -16.64 7.06 13.85
C ILE A 136 -17.06 7.55 15.22
N LYS A 137 -16.49 8.67 15.67
CA LYS A 137 -16.91 9.37 16.90
C LYS A 137 -17.13 10.83 16.57
N ASP A 138 -18.31 11.35 16.89
CA ASP A 138 -18.68 12.76 16.65
C ASP A 138 -18.37 13.19 15.19
N LYS A 139 -18.75 12.35 14.22
CA LYS A 139 -18.51 12.52 12.76
C LYS A 139 -17.03 12.48 12.33
N THR A 140 -16.14 12.22 13.27
CA THR A 140 -14.70 12.11 13.04
C THR A 140 -14.32 10.65 12.85
N MET A 141 -13.60 10.37 11.76
CA MET A 141 -13.02 9.05 11.53
C MET A 141 -11.72 8.91 12.32
N ILE A 142 -11.66 7.91 13.20
CA ILE A 142 -10.47 7.54 13.96
C ILE A 142 -10.01 6.18 13.43
N VAL A 143 -8.75 6.06 13.03
CA VAL A 143 -8.18 4.85 12.44
C VAL A 143 -7.05 4.34 13.33
N ASN A 144 -7.03 3.03 13.59
CA ASN A 144 -5.91 2.39 14.26
C ASN A 144 -4.88 1.92 13.21
N PRO A 145 -3.72 2.60 13.09
CA PRO A 145 -2.71 2.22 12.12
C PRO A 145 -2.08 0.84 12.42
N PHE A 146 -2.10 0.36 13.67
CA PHE A 146 -1.61 -0.97 14.01
C PHE A 146 -2.51 -2.08 13.46
N LEU A 147 -3.81 -1.98 13.71
CA LEU A 147 -4.77 -2.97 13.22
C LEU A 147 -4.89 -2.91 11.69
N LEU A 148 -4.85 -1.71 11.11
CA LEU A 148 -4.83 -1.55 9.65
C LEU A 148 -3.54 -2.11 9.02
N LEU A 149 -2.37 -1.94 9.67
CA LEU A 149 -1.11 -2.56 9.23
C LEU A 149 -1.25 -4.09 9.22
N ALA A 150 -1.68 -4.68 10.33
CA ALA A 150 -1.84 -6.13 10.44
C ALA A 150 -2.75 -6.69 9.33
N LYS A 151 -3.88 -6.02 9.09
CA LYS A 151 -4.80 -6.37 8.01
C LYS A 151 -4.15 -6.24 6.62
N THR A 152 -3.38 -5.17 6.40
CA THR A 152 -2.67 -4.92 5.14
C THR A 152 -1.62 -5.99 4.86
N CYS A 153 -0.81 -6.37 5.86
CA CYS A 153 0.16 -7.46 5.75
C CYS A 153 -0.53 -8.77 5.36
N GLN A 154 -1.62 -9.13 6.04
CA GLN A 154 -2.39 -10.34 5.74
C GLN A 154 -2.88 -10.38 4.29
N ILE A 155 -3.46 -9.27 3.81
CA ILE A 155 -3.98 -9.17 2.44
C ILE A 155 -2.84 -9.28 1.42
N PHE A 156 -1.73 -8.58 1.67
CA PHE A 156 -0.59 -8.57 0.75
C PHE A 156 0.13 -9.91 0.68
N ASP A 157 0.37 -10.58 1.82
CA ASP A 157 0.95 -11.92 1.82
C ASP A 157 0.03 -12.92 1.09
N SER A 158 -1.28 -12.84 1.30
CA SER A 158 -2.25 -13.68 0.58
C SER A 158 -2.20 -13.44 -0.94
N PHE A 159 -2.03 -12.19 -1.37
CA PHE A 159 -1.84 -11.85 -2.78
C PHE A 159 -0.53 -12.46 -3.32
N CYS A 160 0.58 -12.36 -2.59
CA CYS A 160 1.84 -12.99 -2.98
C CYS A 160 1.69 -14.53 -3.12
N GLU A 161 0.99 -15.20 -2.21
CA GLU A 161 0.72 -16.64 -2.33
C GLU A 161 -0.16 -16.98 -3.53
N GLU A 162 -1.18 -16.16 -3.83
CA GLU A 162 -2.04 -16.36 -5.00
C GLU A 162 -1.23 -16.27 -6.32
N LEU A 163 -0.31 -15.32 -6.40
CA LEU A 163 0.56 -15.14 -7.56
C LEU A 163 1.50 -16.34 -7.77
N ARG A 164 2.01 -16.93 -6.68
CA ARG A 164 2.88 -18.10 -6.74
C ARG A 164 2.14 -19.34 -7.23
N ASN A 165 0.94 -19.58 -6.70
CA ASN A 165 0.30 -20.89 -6.80
C ASN A 165 -0.79 -21.01 -7.85
N THR A 166 -1.44 -19.90 -8.25
CA THR A 166 -2.77 -20.02 -8.90
C THR A 166 -2.96 -19.11 -10.10
N SER A 167 -2.45 -17.88 -10.09
CA SER A 167 -2.93 -16.86 -11.04
C SER A 167 -1.90 -16.39 -12.06
N THR A 168 -1.77 -17.10 -13.19
CA THR A 168 -0.94 -16.67 -14.33
C THR A 168 -1.31 -15.28 -14.84
N LYS A 169 -2.60 -15.00 -15.02
CA LYS A 169 -3.04 -13.69 -15.51
C LYS A 169 -2.69 -12.54 -14.55
N LYS A 170 -2.83 -12.72 -13.24
CA LYS A 170 -2.45 -11.69 -12.26
C LYS A 170 -0.94 -11.48 -12.23
N PHE A 171 -0.17 -12.57 -12.34
CA PHE A 171 1.29 -12.48 -12.43
C PHE A 171 1.75 -11.72 -13.69
N GLU A 172 1.22 -12.06 -14.86
CA GLU A 172 1.54 -11.34 -16.10
C GLU A 172 1.20 -9.84 -16.01
N LEU A 173 0.08 -9.49 -15.37
CA LEU A 173 -0.31 -8.11 -15.15
C LEU A 173 0.64 -7.38 -14.20
N LEU A 174 1.06 -8.03 -13.11
CA LEU A 174 2.07 -7.50 -12.19
C LEU A 174 3.40 -7.27 -12.92
N SER A 175 3.89 -8.29 -13.64
CA SER A 175 5.13 -8.23 -14.43
C SER A 175 5.11 -7.05 -15.41
N LYS A 176 4.07 -6.97 -16.26
CA LYS A 176 3.89 -5.86 -17.22
C LYS A 176 3.87 -4.50 -16.53
N ARG A 177 3.27 -4.39 -15.34
CA ARG A 177 3.24 -3.13 -14.57
C ARG A 177 4.60 -2.78 -14.02
N CYS A 178 5.33 -3.72 -13.44
CA CYS A 178 6.69 -3.49 -12.95
C CYS A 178 7.59 -3.02 -14.10
N LEU A 179 7.57 -3.70 -15.24
CA LEU A 179 8.31 -3.31 -16.44
C LEU A 179 7.94 -1.91 -16.92
N LYS A 180 6.65 -1.56 -16.92
CA LYS A 180 6.19 -0.23 -17.32
C LYS A 180 6.61 0.86 -16.33
N ASN A 181 6.38 0.64 -15.04
CA ASN A 181 6.55 1.65 -14.00
C ASN A 181 8.02 1.91 -13.68
N PHE A 182 8.87 0.90 -13.85
CA PHE A 182 10.30 0.99 -13.56
C PHE A 182 11.19 0.94 -14.82
N LYS A 183 10.61 1.24 -15.99
CA LYS A 183 11.33 1.17 -17.27
C LYS A 183 12.65 1.93 -17.23
N LYS A 184 12.65 3.16 -16.69
CA LYS A 184 13.84 4.01 -16.64
C LYS A 184 14.90 3.45 -15.69
N GLU A 185 14.48 2.93 -14.55
CA GLU A 185 15.37 2.36 -13.55
C GLU A 185 16.03 1.07 -14.05
N ILE A 186 15.28 0.25 -14.80
CA ILE A 186 15.81 -0.94 -15.49
C ILE A 186 16.83 -0.53 -16.56
N GLU A 187 16.50 0.47 -17.39
CA GLU A 187 17.43 1.01 -18.41
C GLU A 187 18.72 1.55 -17.78
N LEU A 188 18.61 2.27 -16.66
CA LEU A 188 19.77 2.80 -15.94
C LEU A 188 20.65 1.69 -15.36
N ASP A 189 20.10 0.67 -14.70
CA ASP A 189 20.93 -0.41 -14.11
C ASP A 189 21.69 -1.20 -15.18
N MET A 190 21.09 -1.42 -16.36
CA MET A 190 21.77 -2.07 -17.49
C MET A 190 22.95 -1.24 -18.03
N SER A 191 22.91 0.09 -17.91
CA SER A 191 24.02 0.96 -18.32
C SER A 191 25.19 1.00 -17.32
N TRP A 192 25.01 0.43 -16.13
CA TRP A 192 26.03 0.36 -15.07
C TRP A 192 26.74 -1.01 -15.01
N GLN A 193 26.40 -1.92 -15.94
CA GLN A 193 27.04 -3.24 -16.13
C GLN A 193 28.09 -3.16 -17.25
#